data_AF-A0A238JKY8-F1
#
_entry.id   AF-A0A238JKY8-F1
#
_cell.length_a   1.000
_cell.length_b   1.000
_cell.length_c   1.000
_cell.angle_alpha   90.00
_cell.angle_beta   90.00
_cell.angle_gamma   90.00
#
_symmetry.space_group_name_H-M   'P 1'
#
loop_
_entity.id
_entity.type
_entity.pdbx_description
1 polymer ?
#
loop_
_entity_poly.entity_id
_entity_poly.type
_entity_poly.pdbx_seq_one_letter_code
_entity_poly.pdbx_strand_id
1 'polypeptide(L)'
;MSSTLRVSDRTALCRRVRMILRGALFPSNVAISMGVEPNATCLSFDTFQLFLTVFIGIDCSDGFCQVLRMEHQSPPRGGAAVGHLGELNAIEAGAVIYWRLWSTGIDGQRRTHADFSRVLGEKPGFEAVDALAQIFDLCVRHGRRPLMRHDLDCKCLGADESCIANFIGYASECKREDAALIASLIVKPDLCLPMAALAQTFGLALRRMALAELPRGAPNIAAETHSTSKTIH
;
A
#
# COMPACT_ATOMS: atom_id res chain seq x y z
N MET A 1 0.31 -9.04 26.16
CA MET A 1 1.31 -7.97 26.38
C MET A 1 1.63 -7.38 25.01
N SER A 2 0.83 -6.40 24.57
CA SER A 2 1.13 -4.95 24.57
C SER A 2 2.22 -4.56 23.56
N SER A 3 1.84 -4.43 22.28
CA SER A 3 2.63 -3.74 21.27
C SER A 3 2.20 -2.27 21.19
N THR A 4 2.65 -1.48 22.16
CA THR A 4 2.65 -0.02 22.05
C THR A 4 3.60 0.39 20.93
N LEU A 5 3.07 0.64 19.73
CA LEU A 5 3.80 1.39 18.71
C LEU A 5 4.11 2.79 19.28
N ARG A 6 5.40 3.10 19.36
CA ARG A 6 5.92 4.35 19.93
C ARG A 6 5.43 5.56 19.12
N VAL A 7 5.36 6.71 19.78
CA VAL A 7 5.03 8.02 19.19
C VAL A 7 5.86 8.36 17.93
N SER A 8 7.06 7.77 17.79
CA SER A 8 7.94 7.88 16.61
C SER A 8 7.33 7.32 15.32
N ASP A 9 6.53 6.25 15.39
CA ASP A 9 5.87 5.64 14.21
C ASP A 9 4.67 6.44 13.71
N ARG A 10 4.05 7.22 14.60
CA ARG A 10 2.92 8.10 14.28
C ARG A 10 3.34 9.23 13.33
N THR A 11 4.58 9.69 13.44
CA THR A 11 5.10 10.76 12.58
C THR A 11 5.67 10.23 11.27
N ALA A 12 6.21 9.01 11.24
CA ALA A 12 6.84 8.43 10.07
C ALA A 12 5.84 8.07 8.97
N LEU A 13 4.72 7.41 9.28
CA LEU A 13 3.70 7.03 8.28
C LEU A 13 2.90 8.24 7.79
N CYS A 14 2.49 9.15 8.69
CA CYS A 14 1.93 10.45 8.31
C CYS A 14 2.93 11.24 7.44
N ARG A 15 4.24 11.23 7.73
CA ARG A 15 5.25 11.85 6.84
C ARG A 15 5.43 11.10 5.53
N ARG A 16 5.21 9.78 5.46
CA ARG A 16 5.37 8.97 4.24
C ARG A 16 4.19 9.11 3.29
N VAL A 17 2.97 9.02 3.82
CA VAL A 17 1.74 9.36 3.08
C VAL A 17 1.83 10.82 2.62
N ARG A 18 2.26 11.72 3.51
CA ARG A 18 2.49 13.14 3.18
C ARG A 18 3.66 13.40 2.23
N MET A 19 4.68 12.55 2.19
CA MET A 19 5.79 12.67 1.21
C MET A 19 5.36 12.16 -0.16
N ILE A 20 4.57 11.09 -0.20
CA ILE A 20 4.10 10.47 -1.44
C ILE A 20 2.98 11.31 -2.07
N LEU A 21 2.07 11.87 -1.27
CA LEU A 21 1.03 12.78 -1.75
C LEU A 21 1.54 14.19 -2.10
N ARG A 22 2.76 14.58 -1.67
CA ARG A 22 3.37 15.89 -1.98
C ARG A 22 4.10 15.99 -3.32
N GLY A 23 4.42 14.87 -3.98
CA GLY A 23 5.17 14.88 -5.24
C GLY A 23 6.62 15.36 -5.10
N ALA A 24 7.56 14.42 -5.26
CA ALA A 24 8.99 14.58 -5.53
C ALA A 24 9.90 15.28 -4.47
N LEU A 25 10.84 14.49 -3.92
CA LEU A 25 12.30 14.75 -3.92
C LEU A 25 12.98 13.63 -3.11
N PHE A 26 13.32 12.52 -3.78
CA PHE A 26 14.44 11.69 -3.34
C PHE A 26 15.70 12.34 -3.92
N PRO A 27 16.55 13.02 -3.14
CA PRO A 27 17.94 13.12 -3.52
C PRO A 27 18.56 11.74 -3.29
N SER A 28 19.00 11.13 -4.38
CA SER A 28 20.03 10.11 -4.37
C SER A 28 21.24 10.62 -3.59
N ASN A 29 21.87 9.71 -2.84
CA ASN A 29 23.07 9.90 -2.01
C ASN A 29 22.88 10.60 -0.66
N VAL A 30 22.69 9.78 0.38
CA VAL A 30 23.53 9.90 1.59
C VAL A 30 23.91 8.50 2.05
N ALA A 31 25.16 8.15 1.78
CA ALA A 31 25.88 7.13 2.53
C ALA A 31 26.12 7.67 3.95
N ILE A 32 25.72 6.92 4.97
CA ILE A 32 26.38 6.96 6.28
C ILE A 32 26.72 5.52 6.63
N SER A 33 27.98 5.21 6.36
CA SER A 33 28.77 4.19 7.03
C SER A 33 29.00 4.60 8.50
N MET A 34 29.50 3.64 9.29
CA MET A 34 29.97 3.74 10.68
C MET A 34 28.87 3.50 11.73
N GLY A 35 28.97 2.53 12.64
CA GLY A 35 30.01 1.56 12.91
C GLY A 35 29.49 0.54 13.94
N VAL A 36 29.87 -0.72 13.74
CA VAL A 36 29.84 -1.78 14.74
C VAL A 36 30.91 -1.46 15.79
N GLU A 37 30.60 -1.64 17.07
CA GLU A 37 31.42 -2.42 18.02
C GLU A 37 30.69 -2.61 19.38
N PRO A 38 30.99 -3.71 20.11
CA PRO A 38 30.18 -4.26 21.20
C PRO A 38 30.80 -4.02 22.59
N ASN A 39 30.01 -4.08 23.67
CA ASN A 39 30.39 -4.78 24.91
C ASN A 39 29.35 -4.65 26.05
N ALA A 40 29.06 -5.82 26.65
CA ALA A 40 28.83 -6.13 28.08
C ALA A 40 27.86 -5.23 28.89
N THR A 41 26.93 -5.70 29.72
CA THR A 41 26.61 -7.00 30.32
C THR A 41 25.35 -6.70 31.16
N CYS A 42 24.33 -7.54 31.16
CA CYS A 42 23.41 -7.62 32.30
C CYS A 42 22.97 -9.08 32.51
N LEU A 43 23.28 -9.53 33.71
CA LEU A 43 23.12 -10.88 34.23
C LEU A 43 21.64 -11.24 34.42
N SER A 44 21.39 -12.53 34.22
CA SER A 44 20.44 -13.40 34.92
C SER A 44 18.98 -12.95 35.06
N PHE A 45 18.08 -13.67 34.41
CA PHE A 45 16.89 -14.19 35.08
C PHE A 45 16.52 -15.54 34.47
N ASP A 46 17.24 -16.57 34.91
CA ASP A 46 16.72 -17.92 34.97
C ASP A 46 15.38 -17.88 35.70
N THR A 47 14.31 -18.31 35.03
CA THR A 47 13.17 -19.12 35.55
C THR A 47 12.00 -18.96 34.57
N PHE A 48 12.10 -19.50 33.35
CA PHE A 48 10.88 -19.86 32.57
C PHE A 48 11.17 -20.97 31.55
N GLN A 49 12.14 -21.83 31.85
CA GLN A 49 12.44 -23.06 31.13
C GLN A 49 11.77 -24.23 31.84
N LEU A 50 10.43 -24.27 31.90
CA LEU A 50 9.73 -25.52 32.27
C LEU A 50 8.22 -25.51 31.97
N PHE A 51 7.73 -25.00 30.82
CA PHE A 51 6.28 -25.12 30.54
C PHE A 51 5.85 -25.28 29.08
N LEU A 52 6.74 -25.49 28.11
CA LEU A 52 6.32 -25.64 26.70
C LEU A 52 6.95 -26.84 25.97
N THR A 53 7.00 -28.01 26.62
CA THR A 53 7.49 -29.25 26.00
C THR A 53 6.49 -30.41 26.06
N VAL A 54 5.17 -30.15 26.11
CA VAL A 54 4.16 -31.25 26.15
C VAL A 54 2.99 -31.11 25.17
N PHE A 55 2.86 -30.05 24.34
CA PHE A 55 1.62 -29.90 23.56
C PHE A 55 1.68 -29.61 22.06
N ILE A 56 2.83 -29.70 21.39
CA ILE A 56 2.85 -29.74 19.92
C ILE A 56 3.80 -30.84 19.46
N GLY A 57 3.24 -32.04 19.29
CA GLY A 57 3.88 -33.11 18.54
C GLY A 57 3.89 -32.76 17.05
N ILE A 58 5.01 -32.24 16.58
CA ILE A 58 5.36 -32.23 15.16
C ILE A 58 6.67 -33.00 15.07
N ASP A 59 6.57 -34.21 14.50
CA ASP A 59 7.71 -35.05 14.16
C ASP A 59 8.65 -34.29 13.23
N CYS A 60 9.87 -34.09 13.73
CA CYS A 60 11.00 -33.57 12.99
C CYS A 60 11.85 -34.77 12.54
N SER A 61 11.43 -35.41 11.45
CA SER A 61 12.20 -36.48 10.83
C SER A 61 11.84 -36.57 9.36
N ASP A 62 12.58 -35.81 8.54
CA ASP A 62 13.20 -36.31 7.31
C ASP A 62 14.13 -35.24 6.75
N GLY A 63 15.35 -35.21 7.31
CA GLY A 63 16.49 -34.67 6.60
C GLY A 63 17.01 -35.71 5.62
N PHE A 64 16.96 -35.43 4.32
CA PHE A 64 17.94 -36.02 3.41
C PHE A 64 18.34 -35.03 2.31
N CYS A 65 19.61 -34.67 2.37
CA CYS A 65 20.36 -33.89 1.42
C CYS A 65 20.37 -34.59 0.04
N GLN A 66 19.92 -33.90 -1.01
CA GLN A 66 20.31 -34.27 -2.38
C GLN A 66 20.77 -33.03 -3.17
N VAL A 67 22.09 -32.88 -3.19
CA VAL A 67 22.94 -32.62 -4.37
C VAL A 67 22.59 -31.42 -5.28
N LEU A 68 23.46 -30.42 -5.23
CA LEU A 68 23.85 -29.48 -6.31
C LEU A 68 22.89 -29.40 -7.51
N ARG A 69 21.92 -28.50 -7.40
CA ARG A 69 21.37 -27.79 -8.56
C ARG A 69 21.42 -26.30 -8.23
N MET A 70 22.22 -25.54 -8.98
CA MET A 70 21.92 -24.12 -9.19
C MET A 70 20.62 -24.07 -9.99
N GLU A 71 19.50 -24.31 -9.30
CA GLU A 71 18.20 -23.87 -9.78
C GLU A 71 18.22 -22.35 -9.64
N HIS A 72 18.39 -21.67 -10.78
CA HIS A 72 17.91 -20.31 -10.90
C HIS A 72 16.41 -20.39 -10.59
N GLN A 73 16.04 -20.12 -9.33
CA GLN A 73 14.65 -19.94 -8.92
C GLN A 73 14.15 -18.72 -9.68
N SER A 74 13.71 -18.96 -10.91
CA SER A 74 12.91 -18.02 -11.65
C SER A 74 11.76 -17.67 -10.71
N PRO A 75 11.56 -16.39 -10.36
CA PRO A 75 10.46 -16.03 -9.47
C PRO A 75 9.18 -16.67 -10.02
N PRO A 76 8.31 -17.24 -9.17
CA PRO A 76 7.06 -17.84 -9.62
C PRO A 76 6.37 -16.87 -10.59
N ARG A 77 5.90 -17.39 -11.73
CA ARG A 77 5.34 -16.56 -12.81
C ARG A 77 4.31 -15.57 -12.22
N GLY A 78 4.50 -14.28 -12.49
CA GLY A 78 3.66 -13.20 -11.95
C GLY A 78 4.11 -12.57 -10.63
N GLY A 79 5.20 -13.06 -10.02
CA GLY A 79 5.81 -12.49 -8.80
C GLY A 79 6.92 -11.46 -9.05
N ALA A 80 7.30 -11.20 -10.31
CA ALA A 80 8.24 -10.15 -10.64
C ALA A 80 7.60 -8.77 -10.42
N ALA A 81 8.41 -7.79 -9.96
CA ALA A 81 7.95 -6.42 -9.85
C ALA A 81 7.51 -5.88 -11.22
N VAL A 82 6.33 -5.29 -11.27
CA VAL A 82 5.76 -4.65 -12.46
C VAL A 82 6.16 -3.17 -12.54
N GLY A 83 6.63 -2.60 -11.42
CA GLY A 83 7.15 -1.24 -11.32
C GLY A 83 7.53 -0.89 -9.88
N HIS A 84 7.70 0.40 -9.59
CA HIS A 84 7.96 0.92 -8.25
C HIS A 84 6.86 1.86 -7.78
N LEU A 85 6.59 1.86 -6.46
CA LEU A 85 5.59 2.73 -5.86
C LEU A 85 5.86 4.23 -6.12
N GLY A 86 7.14 4.62 -6.24
CA GLY A 86 7.54 6.00 -6.51
C GLY A 86 7.31 6.48 -7.95
N GLU A 87 6.95 5.58 -8.87
CA GLU A 87 6.62 5.90 -10.26
C GLU A 87 5.13 6.23 -10.43
N LEU A 88 4.30 5.91 -9.43
CA LEU A 88 2.87 6.16 -9.44
C LEU A 88 2.53 7.61 -9.10
N ASN A 89 1.42 8.11 -9.62
CA ASN A 89 0.90 9.40 -9.17
C ASN A 89 0.36 9.32 -7.73
N ALA A 90 0.09 10.47 -7.11
CA ALA A 90 -0.33 10.56 -5.71
C ALA A 90 -1.57 9.68 -5.38
N ILE A 91 -2.53 9.56 -6.31
CA ILE A 91 -3.78 8.83 -6.09
C ILE A 91 -3.55 7.34 -6.19
N GLU A 92 -2.84 6.90 -7.23
CA GLU A 92 -2.44 5.50 -7.43
C GLU A 92 -1.57 5.00 -6.29
N ALA A 93 -0.55 5.78 -5.89
CA ALA A 93 0.31 5.45 -4.78
C ALA A 93 -0.47 5.40 -3.46
N GLY A 94 -1.36 6.37 -3.23
CA GLY A 94 -2.25 6.40 -2.08
C GLY A 94 -3.13 5.15 -2.00
N ALA A 95 -3.70 4.72 -3.14
CA ALA A 95 -4.51 3.50 -3.22
C ALA A 95 -3.73 2.27 -2.79
N VAL A 96 -2.50 2.07 -3.29
CA VAL A 96 -1.65 0.93 -2.91
C VAL A 96 -1.24 0.99 -1.44
N ILE A 97 -0.89 2.17 -0.92
CA ILE A 97 -0.49 2.33 0.49
C ILE A 97 -1.64 1.98 1.44
N TYR A 98 -2.83 2.53 1.20
CA TYR A 98 -3.98 2.23 2.04
C TYR A 98 -4.47 0.80 1.86
N TRP A 99 -4.31 0.20 0.67
CA TRP A 99 -4.52 -1.22 0.44
C TRP A 99 -3.61 -2.08 1.33
N ARG A 100 -2.30 -1.81 1.32
CA ARG A 100 -1.34 -2.52 2.18
C ARG A 100 -1.65 -2.30 3.66
N LEU A 101 -1.89 -1.05 4.06
CA LEU A 101 -2.17 -0.68 5.45
C LEU A 101 -3.43 -1.37 5.97
N TRP A 102 -4.53 -1.32 5.23
CA TRP A 102 -5.79 -1.97 5.61
C TRP A 102 -5.60 -3.46 5.87
N SER A 103 -4.73 -4.10 5.09
CA SER A 103 -4.43 -5.53 5.19
C SER A 103 -3.55 -5.91 6.38
N THR A 104 -3.04 -4.96 7.16
CA THR A 104 -2.27 -5.24 8.40
C THR A 104 -3.16 -5.58 9.60
N GLY A 105 -4.48 -5.61 9.40
CA GLY A 105 -5.47 -5.95 10.43
C GLY A 105 -6.03 -4.73 11.15
N ILE A 106 -6.56 -4.94 12.36
CA ILE A 106 -7.33 -3.95 13.11
C ILE A 106 -6.55 -2.63 13.33
N ASP A 107 -5.25 -2.72 13.60
CA ASP A 107 -4.41 -1.53 13.79
C ASP A 107 -4.26 -0.71 12.50
N GLY A 108 -4.11 -1.38 11.35
CA GLY A 108 -4.09 -0.75 10.04
C GLY A 108 -5.41 -0.07 9.71
N GLN A 109 -6.51 -0.78 9.91
CA GLN A 109 -7.87 -0.27 9.69
C GLN A 109 -8.17 0.97 10.55
N ARG A 110 -7.81 0.92 11.84
CA ARG A 110 -7.94 2.07 12.76
C ARG A 110 -7.13 3.27 12.27
N ARG A 111 -5.90 3.05 11.79
CA ARG A 111 -5.05 4.12 11.26
C ARG A 111 -5.64 4.74 10.01
N THR A 112 -6.10 3.92 9.06
CA THR A 112 -6.81 4.40 7.88
C THR A 112 -8.00 5.27 8.27
N HIS A 113 -8.83 4.82 9.22
CA HIS A 113 -9.96 5.61 9.70
C HIS A 113 -9.52 6.94 10.31
N ALA A 114 -8.48 6.93 11.16
CA ALA A 114 -7.97 8.13 11.79
C ALA A 114 -7.41 9.15 10.77
N ASP A 115 -6.69 8.69 9.74
CA ASP A 115 -6.13 9.56 8.71
C ASP A 115 -7.22 10.22 7.87
N PHE A 116 -8.21 9.46 7.42
CA PHE A 116 -9.33 9.99 6.63
C PHE A 116 -10.20 10.95 7.45
N SER A 117 -10.56 10.59 8.69
CA SER A 117 -11.34 11.50 9.57
C SER A 117 -10.59 12.79 9.89
N ARG A 118 -9.26 12.71 10.09
CA ARG A 118 -8.43 13.88 10.39
C ARG A 118 -8.37 14.88 9.22
N VAL A 119 -8.31 14.39 7.98
CA VAL A 119 -8.13 15.25 6.80
C VAL A 119 -9.47 15.70 6.20
N LEU A 120 -10.47 14.82 6.16
CA LEU A 120 -11.75 15.07 5.47
C LEU A 120 -12.91 15.38 6.42
N GLY A 121 -12.72 15.21 7.73
CA GLY A 121 -13.79 15.24 8.73
C GLY A 121 -14.44 13.87 8.92
N GLU A 122 -15.24 13.74 9.98
CA GLU A 122 -15.78 12.46 10.45
C GLU A 122 -16.64 11.75 9.40
N LYS A 123 -17.68 12.41 8.89
CA LYS A 123 -18.62 11.82 7.93
C LYS A 123 -17.97 11.49 6.57
N PRO A 124 -17.31 12.43 5.86
CA PRO A 124 -16.68 12.12 4.58
C PRO A 124 -15.51 11.13 4.72
N GLY A 125 -14.81 11.16 5.86
CA GLY A 125 -13.77 10.20 6.18
C GLY A 125 -14.33 8.78 6.36
N PHE A 126 -15.44 8.64 7.11
CA PHE A 126 -16.13 7.37 7.28
C PHE A 126 -16.60 6.79 5.94
N GLU A 127 -17.29 7.59 5.11
CA GLU A 127 -17.80 7.15 3.79
C GLU A 127 -16.67 6.61 2.89
N ALA A 128 -15.51 7.27 2.90
CA ALA A 128 -14.36 6.83 2.12
C ALA A 128 -13.75 5.51 2.63
N VAL A 129 -13.64 5.37 3.95
CA VAL A 129 -13.06 4.18 4.60
C VAL A 129 -14.01 2.99 4.47
N ASP A 130 -15.31 3.23 4.59
CA ASP A 130 -16.34 2.22 4.37
C ASP A 130 -16.32 1.73 2.91
N ALA A 131 -16.18 2.64 1.93
CA ALA A 131 -15.99 2.24 0.54
C ALA A 131 -14.75 1.36 0.33
N LEU A 132 -13.61 1.69 0.97
CA LEU A 132 -12.42 0.84 0.94
C LEU A 132 -12.69 -0.54 1.56
N ALA A 133 -13.36 -0.58 2.72
CA ALA A 133 -13.73 -1.82 3.39
C ALA A 133 -14.60 -2.72 2.51
N GLN A 134 -15.61 -2.14 1.84
CA GLN A 134 -16.48 -2.85 0.90
C GLN A 134 -15.71 -3.36 -0.32
N ILE A 135 -14.75 -2.61 -0.86
CA ILE A 135 -13.87 -3.09 -1.94
C ILE A 135 -13.08 -4.33 -1.50
N PHE A 136 -12.47 -4.28 -0.30
CA PHE A 136 -11.75 -5.43 0.26
C PHE A 136 -12.64 -6.65 0.41
N ASP A 137 -13.83 -6.44 0.95
CA ASP A 137 -14.82 -7.47 1.17
C ASP A 137 -15.30 -8.12 -0.15
N LEU A 138 -15.54 -7.32 -1.20
CA LEU A 138 -15.83 -7.82 -2.55
C LEU A 138 -14.66 -8.66 -3.10
N CYS A 139 -13.42 -8.23 -2.91
CA CYS A 139 -12.24 -8.99 -3.34
C CYS A 139 -12.13 -10.33 -2.61
N VAL A 140 -12.39 -10.37 -1.30
CA VAL A 140 -12.32 -11.61 -0.50
C VAL A 140 -13.45 -12.58 -0.86
N ARG A 141 -14.69 -12.08 -1.01
CA ARG A 141 -15.86 -12.93 -1.23
C ARG A 141 -16.08 -13.32 -2.68
N HIS A 142 -15.70 -12.45 -3.61
CA HIS A 142 -16.05 -12.58 -5.03
C HIS A 142 -14.87 -12.38 -5.97
N GLY A 143 -13.65 -12.30 -5.43
CA GLY A 143 -12.43 -12.25 -6.21
C GLY A 143 -12.25 -13.50 -7.08
N ARG A 144 -11.73 -13.31 -8.29
CA ARG A 144 -11.45 -14.41 -9.22
C ARG A 144 -10.28 -15.30 -8.77
N ARG A 145 -9.40 -14.74 -7.94
CA ARG A 145 -8.29 -15.41 -7.27
C ARG A 145 -7.88 -14.60 -6.03
N PRO A 146 -7.11 -15.19 -5.10
CA PRO A 146 -6.45 -14.41 -4.06
C PRO A 146 -5.56 -13.32 -4.66
N LEU A 147 -5.70 -12.10 -4.14
CA LEU A 147 -4.88 -10.96 -4.54
C LEU A 147 -3.61 -10.91 -3.70
N MET A 148 -2.47 -10.87 -4.36
CA MET A 148 -1.17 -10.69 -3.73
C MET A 148 -0.96 -9.22 -3.38
N ARG A 149 -0.21 -8.99 -2.31
CA ARG A 149 0.19 -7.67 -1.84
C ARG A 149 1.58 -7.76 -1.24
N HIS A 150 2.34 -6.69 -1.37
CA HIS A 150 3.60 -6.56 -0.68
C HIS A 150 3.39 -6.00 0.73
N ASP A 151 4.45 -6.07 1.54
CA ASP A 151 4.50 -5.41 2.83
C ASP A 151 4.42 -3.90 2.71
N LEU A 152 3.97 -3.25 3.78
CA LEU A 152 3.73 -1.80 3.84
C LEU A 152 4.97 -0.98 3.43
N ASP A 153 6.16 -1.44 3.78
CA ASP A 153 7.44 -0.76 3.53
C ASP A 153 8.11 -1.14 2.20
N CYS A 154 7.53 -2.07 1.43
CA CYS A 154 8.14 -2.53 0.19
C CYS A 154 8.05 -1.46 -0.92
N LYS A 155 9.15 -1.20 -1.62
CA LYS A 155 9.18 -0.24 -2.74
C LYS A 155 8.64 -0.80 -4.06
N CYS A 156 8.57 -2.12 -4.19
CA CYS A 156 8.15 -2.80 -5.41
C CYS A 156 6.64 -2.72 -5.58
N LEU A 157 6.17 -2.81 -6.82
CA LEU A 157 4.76 -2.90 -7.18
C LEU A 157 4.48 -4.26 -7.81
N GLY A 158 3.53 -5.00 -7.23
CA GLY A 158 3.06 -6.28 -7.79
C GLY A 158 2.00 -6.09 -8.86
N ALA A 159 1.68 -7.15 -9.61
CA ALA A 159 0.64 -7.11 -10.65
C ALA A 159 -0.74 -6.72 -10.09
N ASP A 160 -1.13 -7.30 -8.94
CA ASP A 160 -2.41 -6.98 -8.27
C ASP A 160 -2.45 -5.55 -7.75
N GLU A 161 -1.34 -5.07 -7.20
CA GLU A 161 -1.25 -3.70 -6.69
C GLU A 161 -1.29 -2.69 -7.84
N SER A 162 -0.66 -3.00 -8.97
CA SER A 162 -0.79 -2.20 -10.20
C SER A 162 -2.23 -2.21 -10.73
N CYS A 163 -2.91 -3.35 -10.67
CA CYS A 163 -4.32 -3.44 -11.03
C CYS A 163 -5.20 -2.56 -10.13
N ILE A 164 -5.00 -2.62 -8.81
CA ILE A 164 -5.70 -1.76 -7.83
C ILE A 164 -5.38 -0.28 -8.04
N ALA A 165 -4.11 0.06 -8.27
CA ALA A 165 -3.67 1.42 -8.53
C ALA A 165 -4.40 2.03 -9.73
N ASN A 166 -4.34 1.35 -10.88
CA ASN A 166 -5.02 1.79 -12.09
C ASN A 166 -6.54 1.85 -11.90
N PHE A 167 -7.13 0.83 -11.29
CA PHE A 167 -8.57 0.78 -11.00
C PHE A 167 -9.05 2.00 -10.21
N ILE A 168 -8.39 2.32 -9.09
CA ILE A 168 -8.74 3.50 -8.29
C ILE A 168 -8.40 4.80 -9.04
N GLY A 169 -7.31 4.83 -9.80
CA GLY A 169 -6.91 5.96 -10.64
C GLY A 169 -8.03 6.38 -11.58
N TYR A 170 -8.49 5.47 -12.45
CA TYR A 170 -9.61 5.72 -13.37
C TYR A 170 -10.91 6.09 -12.63
N ALA A 171 -11.23 5.39 -11.54
CA ALA A 171 -12.43 5.68 -10.76
C ALA A 171 -12.40 7.09 -10.15
N SER A 172 -11.22 7.57 -9.73
CA SER A 172 -11.03 8.91 -9.16
C SER A 172 -11.25 10.04 -10.18
N GLU A 173 -11.14 9.74 -11.47
CA GLU A 173 -11.41 10.64 -12.60
C GLU A 173 -12.85 10.52 -13.11
N CYS A 174 -13.72 9.80 -12.39
CA CYS A 174 -15.09 9.49 -12.80
C CYS A 174 -15.18 8.73 -14.13
N LYS A 175 -14.10 8.05 -14.57
CA LYS A 175 -14.09 7.16 -15.74
C LYS A 175 -14.60 5.78 -15.32
N ARG A 176 -15.91 5.70 -15.06
CA ARG A 176 -16.54 4.54 -14.42
C ARG A 176 -16.44 3.27 -15.25
N GLU A 177 -16.60 3.38 -16.56
CA GLU A 177 -16.57 2.25 -17.51
C GLU A 177 -15.15 1.68 -17.60
N ASP A 178 -14.13 2.54 -17.67
CA ASP A 178 -12.72 2.14 -17.66
C ASP A 178 -12.35 1.45 -16.34
N ALA A 179 -12.80 2.01 -15.22
CA ALA A 179 -12.62 1.39 -13.90
C ALA A 179 -13.33 0.02 -13.82
N ALA A 180 -14.54 -0.10 -14.37
CA ALA A 180 -15.28 -1.36 -14.39
C ALA A 180 -14.60 -2.41 -15.30
N LEU A 181 -13.99 -2.00 -16.41
CA LEU A 181 -13.19 -2.87 -17.26
C LEU A 181 -12.01 -3.45 -16.48
N ILE A 182 -11.29 -2.65 -15.70
CA ILE A 182 -10.20 -3.14 -14.84
C ILE A 182 -10.74 -4.02 -13.71
N ALA A 183 -11.87 -3.66 -13.10
CA ALA A 183 -12.50 -4.46 -12.05
C ALA A 183 -12.85 -5.89 -12.52
N SER A 184 -13.07 -6.11 -13.82
CA SER A 184 -13.32 -7.45 -14.40
C SER A 184 -12.15 -8.43 -14.26
N LEU A 185 -10.93 -7.90 -14.01
CA LEU A 185 -9.73 -8.66 -13.69
C LEU A 185 -9.72 -9.12 -12.22
N ILE A 186 -10.49 -8.46 -11.37
CA ILE A 186 -10.48 -8.65 -9.92
C ILE A 186 -11.68 -9.49 -9.48
N VAL A 187 -12.89 -9.10 -9.86
CA VAL A 187 -14.17 -9.69 -9.43
C VAL A 187 -14.99 -10.25 -10.60
N LYS A 188 -16.12 -10.89 -10.30
CA LYS A 188 -17.09 -11.33 -11.32
C LYS A 188 -17.70 -10.13 -12.07
N PRO A 189 -18.06 -10.28 -13.36
CA PRO A 189 -18.55 -9.17 -14.21
C PRO A 189 -19.72 -8.38 -13.61
N ASP A 190 -20.65 -9.10 -12.98
CA ASP A 190 -21.87 -8.61 -12.34
C ASP A 190 -21.59 -7.67 -11.14
N LEU A 191 -20.36 -7.66 -10.62
CA LEU A 191 -19.92 -6.81 -9.52
C LEU A 191 -18.99 -5.66 -9.95
N CYS A 192 -18.58 -5.61 -11.22
CA CYS A 192 -17.63 -4.60 -11.70
C CYS A 192 -18.14 -3.16 -11.56
N LEU A 193 -19.37 -2.89 -11.98
CA LEU A 193 -19.97 -1.54 -11.90
C LEU A 193 -20.27 -1.09 -10.47
N PRO A 194 -20.79 -1.95 -9.57
CA PRO A 194 -20.88 -1.64 -8.14
C PRO A 194 -19.51 -1.36 -7.51
N MET A 195 -18.51 -2.21 -7.78
CA MET A 195 -17.16 -2.02 -7.26
C MET A 195 -16.53 -0.72 -7.75
N ALA A 196 -16.74 -0.35 -9.02
CA ALA A 196 -16.28 0.92 -9.58
C ALA A 196 -16.89 2.15 -8.88
N ALA A 197 -18.16 2.07 -8.43
CA ALA A 197 -18.78 3.16 -7.67
C ALA A 197 -18.15 3.33 -6.26
N LEU A 198 -17.83 2.23 -5.60
CA LEU A 198 -17.09 2.26 -4.33
C LEU A 198 -15.69 2.85 -4.54
N ALA A 199 -14.99 2.41 -5.59
CA ALA A 199 -13.68 2.93 -5.96
C ALA A 199 -13.69 4.41 -6.30
N GLN A 200 -14.75 4.91 -6.93
CA GLN A 200 -14.92 6.33 -7.21
C GLN A 200 -15.04 7.11 -5.90
N THR A 201 -15.85 6.63 -4.94
CA THR A 201 -16.00 7.25 -3.62
C THR A 201 -14.65 7.36 -2.90
N PHE A 202 -13.90 6.25 -2.85
CA PHE A 202 -12.57 6.21 -2.23
C PHE A 202 -11.54 7.07 -3.00
N GLY A 203 -11.53 6.99 -4.33
CA GLY A 203 -10.61 7.73 -5.19
C GLY A 203 -10.82 9.24 -5.10
N LEU A 204 -12.06 9.72 -5.08
CA LEU A 204 -12.35 11.15 -4.85
C LEU A 204 -11.88 11.61 -3.46
N ALA A 205 -12.01 10.76 -2.44
CA ALA A 205 -11.51 11.06 -1.10
C ALA A 205 -9.97 11.20 -1.10
N LEU A 206 -9.25 10.30 -1.78
CA LEU A 206 -7.79 10.44 -1.97
C LEU A 206 -7.42 11.74 -2.68
N ARG A 207 -8.17 12.14 -3.73
CA ARG A 207 -7.94 13.43 -4.41
C ARG A 207 -8.13 14.61 -3.47
N ARG A 208 -9.16 14.60 -2.62
CA ARG A 208 -9.39 15.63 -1.61
C ARG A 208 -8.26 15.69 -0.59
N MET A 209 -7.76 14.54 -0.13
CA MET A 209 -6.62 14.48 0.78
C MET A 209 -5.35 15.05 0.14
N ALA A 210 -5.04 14.68 -1.11
CA ALA A 210 -3.89 15.20 -1.84
C ALA A 210 -3.93 16.73 -1.99
N LEU A 211 -5.11 17.30 -2.28
CA LEU A 211 -5.30 18.75 -2.36
C LEU A 211 -5.18 19.44 -0.99
N ALA A 212 -5.64 18.82 0.09
CA ALA A 212 -5.53 19.36 1.45
C ALA A 212 -4.09 19.43 1.96
N GLU A 213 -3.19 18.63 1.38
CA GLU A 213 -1.77 18.58 1.75
C GLU A 213 -0.89 19.54 0.96
N LEU A 214 -1.39 20.12 -0.14
CA LEU A 214 -0.73 21.20 -0.86
C LEU A 214 -0.70 22.47 -0.01
N PRO A 215 0.41 23.24 0.00
CA PRO A 215 0.46 24.53 0.66
C PRO A 215 -0.63 25.45 0.07
N ARG A 216 -1.53 25.95 0.92
CA ARG A 216 -2.46 27.04 0.58
C ARG A 216 -1.65 28.33 0.38
N GLY A 217 -1.01 28.49 -0.78
CA GLY A 217 -0.19 29.67 -1.07
C GLY A 217 0.84 29.55 -2.18
N ALA A 218 0.75 28.60 -3.12
CA ALA A 218 1.55 28.70 -4.34
C ALA A 218 0.97 29.82 -5.23
N PRO A 219 1.77 30.83 -5.65
CA PRO A 219 1.30 31.85 -6.56
C PRO A 219 0.92 31.22 -7.90
N ASN A 220 -0.24 31.61 -8.44
CA ASN A 220 -0.67 31.31 -9.80
C ASN A 220 0.39 31.86 -10.77
N ILE A 221 1.33 31.02 -11.21
CA ILE A 221 2.08 31.30 -12.43
C ILE A 221 1.11 30.96 -13.55
N ALA A 222 0.51 32.02 -14.10
CA ALA A 222 -0.35 31.96 -15.26
C ALA A 222 0.30 31.10 -16.34
N ALA A 223 -0.49 30.17 -16.88
CA ALA A 223 -0.14 29.39 -18.03
C ALA A 223 0.02 30.33 -19.25
N GLU A 224 1.26 30.74 -19.54
CA GLU A 224 1.64 31.13 -20.89
C GLU A 224 1.76 29.87 -21.74
N THR A 225 0.67 29.45 -22.36
CA THR A 225 0.72 28.48 -23.45
C THR A 225 1.21 29.19 -24.70
N HIS A 226 2.52 29.14 -24.95
CA HIS A 226 3.08 29.44 -26.26
C HIS A 226 2.63 28.36 -27.24
N SER A 227 1.67 28.73 -28.08
CA SER A 227 1.22 27.97 -29.25
C SER A 227 2.36 27.83 -30.25
N THR A 228 2.86 26.63 -30.47
CA THR A 228 3.42 26.26 -31.77
C THR A 228 2.86 24.93 -32.23
N SER A 229 1.88 25.04 -33.12
CA SER A 229 1.43 23.99 -34.04
C SER A 229 2.62 23.39 -34.79
N LYS A 230 2.69 22.06 -34.85
CA LYS A 230 3.47 21.34 -35.87
C LYS A 230 2.57 20.29 -36.51
N THR A 231 2.08 20.63 -37.70
CA THR A 231 1.53 19.72 -38.70
C THR A 231 2.60 18.69 -39.08
N ILE A 232 2.24 17.41 -39.12
CA ILE A 232 3.07 16.35 -39.71
C ILE A 232 2.55 16.10 -41.12
N HIS A 233 3.45 16.21 -42.10
CA HIS A 233 3.32 15.70 -43.46
C HIS A 233 3.68 14.22 -43.51
#